data_AF-A0A172QWR1-F1
#
_entry.id   AF-A0A172QWR1-F1
#
_cell.length_a   1.000
_cell.length_b   1.000
_cell.length_c   1.000
_cell.angle_alpha   90.00
_cell.angle_beta   90.00
_cell.angle_gamma   90.00
#
_symmetry.space_group_name_H-M   'P 1'
#
loop_
_entity.id
_entity.type
_entity.pdbx_description
1 polymer ?
#
loop_
_entity_poly.entity_id
_entity_poly.type
_entity_poly.pdbx_seq_one_letter_code
_entity_poly.pdbx_strand_id
1 'polypeptide(L)'
;MRRTLPTFLLASIMLTACAAQEPAEVTTLVAANTSTEVPEISTDGLPIDALPAVARTAQTACPYLDTTWVADTNGQRVTGYGTDERFSTPSCVFYSFPEEPQLTVIIREMATVDDAIAVVDWAAPIDSTEPAEEPLGWSGGRRGGNTESGALYAVQKDKTAVIVFTNQDQSLKAQLIAEETIQNLGL
;
A
#
# COMPACT_ATOMS: atom_id res chain seq x y z
N MET A 1 -45.49 16.73 -27.19
CA MET A 1 -46.90 16.90 -26.77
C MET A 1 -47.21 15.88 -25.71
N ARG A 2 -47.51 16.36 -24.50
CA ARG A 2 -47.82 15.59 -23.28
C ARG A 2 -49.19 14.93 -23.41
N ARG A 3 -49.33 13.68 -22.96
CA ARG A 3 -50.63 13.04 -22.69
C ARG A 3 -50.63 12.51 -21.26
N THR A 4 -51.62 12.97 -20.50
CA THR A 4 -51.82 12.81 -19.06
C THR A 4 -53.19 12.18 -18.79
N LEU A 5 -53.31 11.56 -17.59
CA LEU A 5 -54.50 11.14 -16.82
C LEU A 5 -55.18 9.78 -17.16
N PRO A 6 -55.93 9.13 -16.21
CA PRO A 6 -56.33 9.58 -14.86
C PRO A 6 -56.21 8.58 -13.69
N THR A 7 -56.31 9.18 -12.50
CA THR A 7 -56.43 8.67 -11.12
C THR A 7 -57.82 8.07 -10.83
N PHE A 8 -57.89 7.00 -10.03
CA PHE A 8 -59.12 6.56 -9.33
C PHE A 8 -58.91 6.62 -7.80
N LEU A 9 -60.00 6.93 -7.11
CA LEU A 9 -60.10 7.46 -5.75
C LEU A 9 -61.06 6.57 -4.92
N LEU A 10 -60.95 6.64 -3.57
CA LEU A 10 -61.85 6.18 -2.49
C LEU A 10 -61.81 4.68 -2.06
N ALA A 11 -62.06 4.29 -0.80
CA ALA A 11 -62.08 4.90 0.55
C ALA A 11 -62.46 3.82 1.61
N SER A 12 -61.81 3.85 2.80
CA SER A 12 -62.29 3.64 4.20
C SER A 12 -63.12 2.37 4.60
N ILE A 13 -62.98 1.71 5.78
CA ILE A 13 -63.33 2.13 7.18
C ILE A 13 -62.96 1.00 8.21
N MET A 14 -62.32 1.39 9.34
CA MET A 14 -62.41 0.99 10.81
C MET A 14 -62.60 -0.50 11.25
N LEU A 15 -62.11 -1.05 12.39
CA LEU A 15 -62.07 -0.63 13.80
C LEU A 15 -61.03 -1.42 14.67
N THR A 16 -60.32 -0.68 15.54
CA THR A 16 -59.95 -0.90 16.96
C THR A 16 -59.69 -2.30 17.59
N ALA A 17 -58.51 -2.47 18.20
CA ALA A 17 -58.34 -3.09 19.52
C ALA A 17 -57.10 -2.49 20.24
N CYS A 18 -57.34 -1.75 21.33
CA CYS A 18 -56.32 -1.25 22.25
C CYS A 18 -56.12 -2.26 23.39
N ALA A 19 -54.86 -2.59 23.69
CA ALA A 19 -54.43 -3.06 25.00
C ALA A 19 -53.08 -2.42 25.32
N ALA A 20 -53.03 -1.60 26.38
CA ALA A 20 -51.81 -1.18 27.10
C ALA A 20 -51.36 -2.35 28.01
N GLN A 21 -50.12 -2.54 28.48
CA GLN A 21 -49.00 -1.70 28.92
C GLN A 21 -47.81 -2.68 29.16
N GLU A 22 -46.53 -2.38 28.88
CA GLU A 22 -45.51 -1.84 29.82
C GLU A 22 -44.12 -1.97 29.11
N PRO A 23 -43.10 -1.12 29.38
CA PRO A 23 -41.92 -1.01 28.53
C PRO A 23 -40.83 -2.02 28.91
N ALA A 24 -40.31 -2.72 27.91
CA ALA A 24 -39.05 -3.46 28.03
C ALA A 24 -37.96 -2.72 27.25
N GLU A 25 -36.83 -2.56 27.92
CA GLU A 25 -35.66 -1.77 27.56
C GLU A 25 -35.08 -2.12 26.17
N VAL A 26 -34.61 -1.06 25.53
CA VAL A 26 -33.77 -1.11 24.34
C VAL A 26 -32.43 -1.74 24.73
N THR A 27 -32.08 -2.88 24.14
CA THR A 27 -30.67 -3.26 23.96
C THR A 27 -30.50 -3.88 22.59
N THR A 28 -30.22 -2.97 21.66
CA THR A 28 -29.21 -3.08 20.60
C THR A 28 -28.92 -4.49 20.08
N LEU A 29 -29.45 -4.76 18.88
CA LEU A 29 -28.93 -5.79 17.98
C LEU A 29 -27.45 -5.49 17.72
N VAL A 30 -26.55 -6.18 18.42
CA VAL A 30 -25.15 -6.28 18.00
C VAL A 30 -25.14 -7.28 16.85
N ALA A 31 -25.40 -6.78 15.65
CA ALA A 31 -24.92 -7.43 14.44
C ALA A 31 -23.40 -7.36 14.50
N ALA A 32 -22.77 -8.42 15.01
CA ALA A 32 -21.34 -8.64 14.84
C ALA A 32 -21.11 -8.99 13.36
N ASN A 33 -21.16 -7.96 12.50
CA ASN A 33 -20.47 -7.99 11.22
C ASN A 33 -18.98 -7.83 11.53
N THR A 34 -18.37 -8.88 12.06
CA THR A 34 -16.93 -9.05 11.93
C THR A 34 -16.70 -9.37 10.46
N SER A 35 -16.56 -8.34 9.65
CA SER A 35 -15.90 -8.47 8.35
C SER A 35 -14.45 -8.79 8.68
N THR A 36 -14.15 -10.08 8.80
CA THR A 36 -12.77 -10.55 8.64
C THR A 36 -12.45 -10.28 7.18
N GLU A 37 -11.85 -9.12 6.93
CA GLU A 37 -11.26 -8.78 5.66
C GLU A 37 -10.19 -9.83 5.37
N VAL A 38 -10.53 -10.75 4.47
CA VAL A 38 -9.58 -11.70 3.92
C VAL A 38 -8.69 -10.87 3.01
N PRO A 39 -7.39 -10.74 3.28
CA PRO A 39 -6.54 -9.92 2.43
C PRO A 39 -6.55 -10.52 1.03
N GLU A 40 -6.89 -9.70 0.04
CA GLU A 40 -6.84 -10.08 -1.36
C GLU A 40 -5.40 -10.50 -1.70
N ILE A 41 -5.31 -11.67 -2.32
CA ILE A 41 -4.10 -12.47 -2.36
C ILE A 41 -3.19 -11.86 -3.43
N SER A 42 -2.10 -11.20 -3.01
CA SER A 42 -0.94 -10.91 -3.86
C SER A 42 -0.53 -12.17 -4.61
N THR A 43 0.06 -12.07 -5.81
CA THR A 43 0.61 -13.25 -6.52
C THR A 43 1.56 -14.05 -5.63
N ASP A 44 2.19 -13.37 -4.66
CA ASP A 44 3.15 -13.91 -3.70
C ASP A 44 2.50 -14.50 -2.43
N GLY A 45 1.18 -14.35 -2.26
CA GLY A 45 0.46 -14.79 -1.06
C GLY A 45 0.73 -13.96 0.21
N LEU A 46 1.39 -12.81 0.07
CA LEU A 46 1.73 -11.90 1.16
C LEU A 46 0.68 -10.79 1.32
N PRO A 47 0.43 -10.30 2.55
CA PRO A 47 -0.49 -9.18 2.78
C PRO A 47 0.04 -7.88 2.12
N ILE A 48 -0.83 -6.88 1.97
CA ILE A 48 -0.47 -5.62 1.30
C ILE A 48 0.66 -4.86 2.02
N ASP A 49 0.74 -5.00 3.34
CA ASP A 49 1.70 -4.34 4.24
C ASP A 49 2.96 -5.17 4.52
N ALA A 50 3.19 -6.25 3.75
CA ALA A 50 4.32 -7.12 3.94
C ALA A 50 5.66 -6.38 3.74
N LEU A 51 6.49 -6.39 4.78
CA LEU A 51 7.86 -5.91 4.74
C LEU A 51 8.87 -7.08 4.55
N PRO A 52 10.00 -6.84 3.85
CA PRO A 52 11.09 -7.80 3.75
C PRO A 52 11.71 -8.12 5.11
N ALA A 53 12.05 -9.39 5.31
CA ALA A 53 12.70 -9.87 6.53
C ALA A 53 14.10 -10.40 6.19
N VAL A 54 15.07 -9.49 6.13
CA VAL A 54 16.46 -9.80 5.75
C VAL A 54 17.38 -9.59 6.95
N ALA A 55 18.19 -10.58 7.30
CA ALA A 55 19.21 -10.41 8.33
C ALA A 55 20.34 -9.51 7.81
N ARG A 56 20.84 -8.58 8.65
CA ARG A 56 22.00 -7.73 8.31
C ARG A 56 23.24 -8.53 7.88
N THR A 57 23.43 -9.72 8.44
CA THR A 57 24.56 -10.62 8.12
C THR A 57 24.34 -11.43 6.85
N ALA A 58 23.20 -11.28 6.17
CA ALA A 58 23.03 -11.82 4.83
C ALA A 58 24.09 -11.23 3.88
N GLN A 59 24.35 -11.93 2.79
CA GLN A 59 25.33 -11.56 1.77
C GLN A 59 24.83 -11.86 0.36
N THR A 60 23.51 -11.95 0.18
CA THR A 60 22.90 -12.20 -1.13
C THR A 60 22.72 -10.87 -1.86
N ALA A 61 23.46 -10.67 -2.94
CA ALA A 61 23.40 -9.43 -3.70
C ALA A 61 22.02 -9.21 -4.33
N CYS A 62 21.60 -7.95 -4.42
CA CYS A 62 20.37 -7.59 -5.11
C CYS A 62 20.51 -7.87 -6.62
N PRO A 63 19.57 -8.58 -7.26
CA PRO A 63 19.74 -8.98 -8.66
C PRO A 63 19.59 -7.82 -9.66
N TYR A 64 19.06 -6.68 -9.24
CA TYR A 64 18.75 -5.53 -10.12
C TYR A 64 19.30 -4.18 -9.62
N LEU A 65 20.09 -4.16 -8.53
CA LEU A 65 20.76 -2.95 -8.04
C LEU A 65 22.20 -3.26 -7.64
N ASP A 66 23.14 -2.48 -8.18
CA ASP A 66 24.54 -2.55 -7.77
C ASP A 66 24.72 -1.96 -6.36
N THR A 67 25.51 -2.65 -5.54
CA THR A 67 25.71 -2.27 -4.13
C THR A 67 26.53 -0.99 -3.99
N THR A 68 27.47 -0.72 -4.89
CA THR A 68 28.27 0.51 -4.87
C THR A 68 27.42 1.70 -5.27
N TRP A 69 26.64 1.54 -6.34
CA TRP A 69 25.68 2.54 -6.80
C TRP A 69 24.65 2.88 -5.71
N VAL A 70 24.10 1.87 -5.01
CA VAL A 70 23.21 2.10 -3.86
C VAL A 70 23.90 2.92 -2.77
N ALA A 71 25.16 2.60 -2.44
CA ALA A 71 25.91 3.33 -1.42
C ALA A 71 26.10 4.81 -1.81
N ASP A 72 26.40 5.07 -3.09
CA ASP A 72 26.64 6.42 -3.61
C ASP A 72 25.33 7.23 -3.71
N THR A 73 24.28 6.63 -4.26
CA THR A 73 22.96 7.28 -4.44
C THR A 73 22.27 7.55 -3.10
N ASN A 74 22.30 6.59 -2.17
CA ASN A 74 21.71 6.78 -0.85
C ASN A 74 22.61 7.64 0.05
N GLY A 75 23.93 7.62 -0.18
CA GLY A 75 24.91 8.45 0.52
C GLY A 75 25.46 7.83 1.81
N GLN A 76 25.36 6.52 1.97
CA GLN A 76 25.90 5.79 3.12
C GLN A 76 26.62 4.51 2.70
N ARG A 77 27.75 4.23 3.36
CA ARG A 77 28.48 2.96 3.14
C ARG A 77 27.59 1.78 3.46
N VAL A 78 27.55 0.80 2.54
CA VAL A 78 26.87 -0.47 2.78
C VAL A 78 27.74 -1.35 3.67
N THR A 79 27.15 -1.86 4.76
CA THR A 79 27.81 -2.76 5.72
C THR A 79 27.23 -4.18 5.69
N GLY A 80 26.06 -4.34 5.08
CA GLY A 80 25.35 -5.60 4.93
C GLY A 80 24.20 -5.45 3.94
N TYR A 81 23.76 -6.54 3.33
CA TYR A 81 22.70 -6.54 2.33
C TYR A 81 22.13 -7.95 2.16
N GLY A 82 20.90 -8.05 1.68
CA GLY A 82 20.30 -9.34 1.37
C GLY A 82 18.99 -9.20 0.63
N THR A 83 18.43 -10.35 0.25
CA THR A 83 17.16 -10.44 -0.47
C THR A 83 16.14 -11.25 0.33
N ASP A 84 14.86 -10.97 0.11
CA ASP A 84 13.74 -11.78 0.59
C ASP A 84 13.00 -12.37 -0.61
N GLU A 85 13.10 -13.69 -0.77
CA GLU A 85 12.54 -14.47 -1.88
C GLU A 85 11.08 -14.87 -1.68
N ARG A 86 10.43 -14.43 -0.58
CA ARG A 86 8.97 -14.60 -0.44
C ARG A 86 8.20 -13.76 -1.46
N PHE A 87 8.81 -12.71 -1.98
CA PHE A 87 8.30 -11.88 -3.07
C PHE A 87 8.71 -12.48 -4.42
N SER A 88 7.82 -12.49 -5.41
CA SER A 88 8.09 -13.06 -6.76
C SER A 88 9.30 -12.42 -7.43
N THR A 89 9.40 -11.10 -7.35
CA THR A 89 10.66 -10.39 -7.55
C THR A 89 11.32 -10.21 -6.18
N PRO A 90 12.52 -10.78 -5.94
CA PRO A 90 13.15 -10.72 -4.63
C PRO A 90 13.33 -9.27 -4.17
N SER A 91 12.72 -8.91 -3.03
CA SER A 91 12.94 -7.59 -2.44
C SER A 91 14.37 -7.47 -1.91
N CYS A 92 14.92 -6.26 -1.89
CA CYS A 92 16.31 -6.01 -1.51
C CYS A 92 16.39 -5.07 -0.30
N VAL A 93 17.21 -5.44 0.69
CA VAL A 93 17.45 -4.65 1.89
C VAL A 93 18.94 -4.37 2.01
N PHE A 94 19.30 -3.11 2.27
CA PHE A 94 20.68 -2.67 2.44
C PHE A 94 20.84 -1.99 3.79
N TYR A 95 21.92 -2.32 4.48
CA TYR A 95 22.26 -1.80 5.80
C TYR A 95 23.46 -0.86 5.73
N SER A 96 23.48 0.12 6.63
CA SER A 96 24.68 0.90 6.94
C SER A 96 25.07 0.66 8.40
N PHE A 97 25.64 1.65 9.08
CA PHE A 97 25.98 1.53 10.50
C PHE A 97 24.76 1.49 11.45
N PRO A 98 23.67 2.26 11.24
CA PRO A 98 22.45 2.20 12.08
C PRO A 98 21.77 0.83 12.03
N GLU A 99 21.14 0.39 13.13
CA GLU A 99 20.46 -0.91 13.22
C GLU A 99 19.44 -1.11 12.10
N GLU A 100 18.62 -0.09 11.85
CA GLU A 100 17.65 -0.06 10.75
C GLU A 100 18.32 -0.04 9.37
N PRO A 101 17.67 -0.62 8.34
CA PRO A 101 18.15 -0.55 6.97
C PRO A 101 18.38 0.91 6.52
N GLN A 102 19.43 1.12 5.72
CA GLN A 102 19.58 2.39 5.03
C GLN A 102 18.64 2.53 3.84
N LEU A 103 18.24 1.39 3.26
CA LEU A 103 17.42 1.30 2.07
C LEU A 103 16.67 -0.04 2.06
N THR A 104 15.39 0.00 1.72
CA THR A 104 14.54 -1.17 1.46
C THR A 104 13.83 -0.95 0.13
N VAL A 105 13.90 -1.93 -0.77
CA VAL A 105 13.24 -1.93 -2.08
C VAL A 105 12.31 -3.13 -2.17
N ILE A 106 11.03 -2.88 -2.41
CA ILE A 106 9.98 -3.89 -2.47
C ILE A 106 9.33 -3.79 -3.84
N ILE A 107 9.19 -4.93 -4.51
CA ILE A 107 8.41 -5.06 -5.74
C ILE A 107 7.27 -6.01 -5.44
N ARG A 108 6.05 -5.60 -5.78
CA ARG A 108 4.83 -6.37 -5.53
C ARG A 108 4.12 -6.63 -6.84
N GLU A 109 3.88 -7.91 -7.13
CA GLU A 109 2.97 -8.35 -8.18
C GLU A 109 1.63 -8.72 -7.55
N MET A 110 0.57 -8.00 -7.89
CA MET A 110 -0.74 -8.17 -7.29
C MET A 110 -1.73 -8.88 -8.22
N ALA A 111 -2.80 -9.44 -7.65
CA ALA A 111 -3.83 -10.09 -8.44
C ALA A 111 -4.64 -9.08 -9.27
N THR A 112 -4.83 -7.87 -8.73
CA THR A 112 -5.61 -6.79 -9.33
C THR A 112 -4.85 -5.46 -9.33
N VAL A 113 -5.35 -4.49 -10.10
CA VAL A 113 -4.83 -3.11 -10.11
C VAL A 113 -5.15 -2.41 -8.78
N ASP A 114 -6.35 -2.63 -8.26
CA ASP A 114 -6.81 -2.03 -7.00
C ASP A 114 -5.93 -2.48 -5.82
N ASP A 115 -5.48 -3.73 -5.81
CA ASP A 115 -4.51 -4.23 -4.83
C ASP A 115 -3.14 -3.54 -4.93
N ALA A 116 -2.66 -3.28 -6.14
CA ALA A 116 -1.39 -2.56 -6.34
C ALA A 116 -1.50 -1.10 -5.87
N ILE A 117 -2.65 -0.47 -6.10
CA ILE A 117 -2.98 0.85 -5.54
C ILE A 117 -3.00 0.78 -4.01
N ALA A 118 -3.64 -0.23 -3.42
CA ALA A 118 -3.71 -0.39 -1.96
C ALA A 118 -2.32 -0.57 -1.33
N VAL A 119 -1.40 -1.28 -1.98
CA VAL A 119 0.00 -1.38 -1.56
C VAL A 119 0.68 0.00 -1.59
N VAL A 120 0.48 0.78 -2.65
CA VAL A 120 1.05 2.13 -2.76
C VAL A 120 0.47 3.06 -1.70
N ASP A 121 -0.84 3.07 -1.49
CA ASP A 121 -1.52 3.93 -0.52
C ASP A 121 -1.15 3.57 0.93
N TRP A 122 -0.90 2.29 1.20
CA TRP A 122 -0.35 1.86 2.50
C TRP A 122 1.05 2.45 2.72
N ALA A 123 1.93 2.37 1.72
CA ALA A 123 3.30 2.87 1.84
C ALA A 123 3.37 4.41 1.81
N ALA A 124 2.51 5.04 1.02
CA ALA A 124 2.45 6.47 0.75
C ALA A 124 1.02 7.00 0.88
N PRO A 125 0.51 7.20 2.11
CA PRO A 125 -0.87 7.64 2.31
C PRO A 125 -1.17 8.98 1.63
N ILE A 126 -2.35 9.06 1.02
CA ILE A 126 -2.77 10.21 0.19
C ILE A 126 -2.75 11.54 0.96
N ASP A 127 -3.05 11.52 2.25
CA ASP A 127 -3.14 12.73 3.09
C ASP A 127 -1.79 13.22 3.63
N SER A 128 -0.71 12.46 3.44
CA SER A 128 0.61 12.72 4.03
C SER A 128 1.76 12.65 3.01
N THR A 129 1.45 12.47 1.73
CA THR A 129 2.44 12.38 0.65
C THR A 129 2.09 13.31 -0.52
N GLU A 130 3.12 13.63 -1.31
CA GLU A 130 2.96 14.36 -2.57
C GLU A 130 2.88 13.37 -3.74
N PRO A 131 2.20 13.71 -4.85
CA PRO A 131 2.14 12.85 -6.03
C PRO A 131 3.53 12.46 -6.58
N ALA A 132 3.62 11.22 -7.07
CA ALA A 132 4.77 10.66 -7.76
C ALA A 132 4.32 10.03 -9.08
N GLU A 133 4.73 10.61 -10.21
CA GLU A 133 4.23 10.26 -11.56
C GLU A 133 5.36 9.86 -12.53
N GLU A 134 6.51 9.48 -11.97
CA GLU A 134 7.70 9.09 -12.71
C GLU A 134 8.06 7.62 -12.38
N PRO A 135 8.61 6.85 -13.33
CA PRO A 135 8.70 7.16 -14.76
C PRO A 135 7.32 7.16 -15.44
N LEU A 136 7.25 7.57 -16.72
CA LEU A 136 5.98 7.71 -17.45
C LEU A 136 5.14 6.43 -17.37
N GLY A 137 3.88 6.58 -16.97
CA GLY A 137 2.92 5.48 -16.83
C GLY A 137 2.82 4.90 -15.42
N TRP A 138 3.67 5.34 -14.50
CA TRP A 138 3.60 5.02 -13.07
C TRP A 138 2.90 6.14 -12.30
N SER A 139 2.21 5.80 -11.22
CA SER A 139 1.54 6.77 -10.35
C SER A 139 1.55 6.31 -8.90
N GLY A 140 1.62 7.25 -7.96
CA GLY A 140 1.64 6.99 -6.53
C GLY A 140 2.04 8.22 -5.71
N GLY A 141 2.84 8.00 -4.66
CA GLY A 141 3.19 9.03 -3.70
C GLY A 141 4.65 9.01 -3.25
N ARG A 142 5.14 10.17 -2.82
CA ARG A 142 6.46 10.36 -2.24
C ARG A 142 6.41 11.30 -1.04
N ARG A 143 7.34 11.12 -0.11
CA ARG A 143 7.47 11.96 1.08
C ARG A 143 8.92 12.08 1.51
N GLY A 144 9.37 13.28 1.84
CA GLY A 144 10.67 13.49 2.48
C GLY A 144 10.67 12.97 3.92
N GLY A 145 11.85 12.71 4.47
CA GLY A 145 12.00 12.27 5.86
C GLY A 145 11.55 13.32 6.88
N ASN A 146 11.33 12.86 8.10
CA ASN A 146 10.98 13.65 9.27
C ASN A 146 11.76 13.14 10.49
N THR A 147 11.46 13.65 11.68
CA THR A 147 12.16 13.27 12.91
C THR A 147 11.99 11.81 13.32
N GLU A 148 11.01 11.11 12.76
CA GLU A 148 10.62 9.74 13.14
C GLU A 148 10.96 8.70 12.06
N SER A 149 11.10 9.13 10.80
CA SER A 149 11.24 8.25 9.65
C SER A 149 12.00 8.91 8.51
N GLY A 150 12.73 8.13 7.73
CA GLY A 150 13.32 8.64 6.49
C GLY A 150 12.28 8.81 5.37
N ALA A 151 12.76 9.06 4.15
CA ALA A 151 11.94 9.32 2.99
C ALA A 151 11.43 8.05 2.32
N LEU A 152 10.40 8.20 1.49
CA LEU A 152 9.82 7.12 0.71
C LEU A 152 9.42 7.57 -0.70
N TYR A 153 9.35 6.58 -1.59
CA TYR A 153 8.79 6.69 -2.93
C TYR A 153 8.04 5.39 -3.23
N ALA A 154 6.76 5.48 -3.57
CA ALA A 154 5.93 4.34 -3.90
C ALA A 154 5.10 4.64 -5.13
N VAL A 155 5.16 3.78 -6.14
CA VAL A 155 4.42 3.92 -7.39
C VAL A 155 3.91 2.57 -7.87
N GLN A 156 2.82 2.58 -8.62
CA GLN A 156 2.32 1.41 -9.32
C GLN A 156 2.07 1.68 -10.80
N LYS A 157 2.12 0.62 -11.59
CA LYS A 157 1.63 0.55 -12.96
C LYS A 157 0.95 -0.80 -13.16
N ASP A 158 -0.29 -0.77 -13.65
CA ASP A 158 -1.13 -1.95 -13.78
C ASP A 158 -1.23 -2.74 -12.46
N LYS A 159 -0.63 -3.93 -12.39
CA LYS A 159 -0.68 -4.80 -11.20
C LYS A 159 0.63 -4.82 -10.41
N THR A 160 1.60 -4.03 -10.83
CA THR A 160 2.94 -4.01 -10.26
C THR A 160 3.12 -2.74 -9.43
N ALA A 161 3.54 -2.89 -8.17
CA ALA A 161 3.93 -1.77 -7.32
C ALA A 161 5.41 -1.84 -6.94
N VAL A 162 6.08 -0.69 -6.95
CA VAL A 162 7.49 -0.53 -6.55
C VAL A 162 7.54 0.48 -5.41
N ILE A 163 8.11 0.04 -4.29
CA ILE A 163 8.19 0.80 -3.04
C ILE A 163 9.65 0.88 -2.62
N VAL A 164 10.11 2.09 -2.32
CA VAL A 164 11.45 2.36 -1.82
C VAL A 164 11.36 3.17 -0.55
N PHE A 165 11.90 2.62 0.53
CA PHE A 165 12.13 3.34 1.79
C PHE A 165 13.63 3.61 1.95
N THR A 166 13.98 4.84 2.31
CA THR A 166 15.36 5.23 2.66
C THR A 166 15.39 5.84 4.04
N ASN A 167 16.50 5.67 4.77
CA ASN A 167 16.73 6.38 6.03
C ASN A 167 17.18 7.84 5.86
N GLN A 168 17.20 8.34 4.63
CA GLN A 168 17.58 9.72 4.28
C GLN A 168 16.35 10.63 4.18
N ASP A 169 16.53 11.92 4.39
CA ASP A 169 15.40 12.86 4.33
C ASP A 169 14.96 13.20 2.90
N GLN A 170 15.80 12.93 1.90
CA GLN A 170 15.53 13.32 0.52
C GLN A 170 14.75 12.24 -0.23
N SER A 171 13.47 12.48 -0.51
CA SER A 171 12.64 11.59 -1.34
C SER A 171 13.20 11.39 -2.75
N LEU A 172 13.99 12.34 -3.27
CA LEU A 172 14.71 12.19 -4.54
C LEU A 172 15.61 10.94 -4.54
N LYS A 173 16.22 10.57 -3.41
CA LYS A 173 17.05 9.36 -3.34
C LYS A 173 16.21 8.09 -3.51
N ALA A 174 15.05 8.04 -2.85
CA ALA A 174 14.11 6.93 -3.01
C ALA A 174 13.58 6.86 -4.46
N GLN A 175 13.27 8.02 -5.06
CA GLN A 175 12.84 8.13 -6.45
C GLN A 175 13.87 7.57 -7.43
N LEU A 176 15.13 8.02 -7.36
CA LEU A 176 16.20 7.55 -8.26
C LEU A 176 16.39 6.03 -8.18
N ILE A 177 16.26 5.46 -6.98
CA ILE A 177 16.37 4.02 -6.74
C ILE A 177 15.16 3.27 -7.30
N ALA A 178 13.95 3.83 -7.19
CA ALA A 178 12.75 3.25 -7.78
C ALA A 178 12.84 3.25 -9.32
N GLU A 179 13.26 4.36 -9.92
CA GLU A 179 13.44 4.49 -11.37
C GLU A 179 14.50 3.51 -11.91
N GLU A 180 15.65 3.40 -11.24
CA GLU A 180 16.70 2.44 -11.60
C GLU A 180 16.19 1.00 -11.47
N THR A 181 15.41 0.70 -10.43
CA THR A 181 14.78 -0.62 -10.23
C THR A 181 13.83 -0.95 -11.38
N ILE A 182 12.92 -0.03 -11.71
CA ILE A 182 11.96 -0.17 -12.81
C ILE A 182 12.70 -0.37 -14.14
N GLN A 183 13.76 0.42 -14.38
CA GLN A 183 14.58 0.32 -15.58
C GLN A 183 15.28 -1.04 -15.70
N ASN A 184 15.96 -1.48 -14.65
CA ASN A 184 16.76 -2.72 -14.67
C ASN A 184 15.90 -3.99 -14.75
N LEU A 185 14.68 -3.93 -14.24
CA LEU A 185 13.71 -5.02 -14.34
C LEU A 185 12.85 -4.96 -15.61
N GLY A 186 12.86 -3.83 -16.33
CA GLY A 186 12.06 -3.64 -17.54
C GLY A 186 10.56 -3.59 -17.27
N LEU A 187 10.15 -2.97 -16.16
CA LEU A 187 8.77 -2.95 -15.68
C LEU A 187 7.89 -1.93 -16.40
#